data_AF-A0A843WCL6-F1
#
_entry.id   AF-A0A843WCL6-F1
#
_cell.length_a   1.000
_cell.length_b   1.000
_cell.length_c   1.000
_cell.angle_alpha   90.00
_cell.angle_beta   90.00
_cell.angle_gamma   90.00
#
_symmetry.space_group_name_H-M   'P 1'
#
loop_
_entity.id
_entity.type
_entity.pdbx_description
1 polymer ?
#
loop_
_entity_poly.entity_id
_entity_poly.type
_entity_poly.pdbx_seq_one_letter_code
_entity_poly.pdbx_strand_id
1 'polypeptide(L)'
;MFKLHPTTFMKLRDELMERYLIRDSCYVTATEQLGIFMYAMGHGVASGAMCEHFQHSSETISKHVRKVTKALASLHFIYIKLPSLTDPVHPRIRHDDRFYPYFKDAIGAIDGTHVPTHILREKQARYRNRKEVVS
;
A
#
# COMPACT_ATOMS: atom_id res chain seq x y z
N MET A 1 -4.24 2.73 -16.99
CA MET A 1 -3.05 3.60 -16.97
C MET A 1 -2.85 4.17 -15.56
N PHE A 2 -1.65 4.13 -14.98
CA PHE A 2 -1.37 4.71 -13.65
C PHE A 2 -1.43 6.24 -13.72
N LYS A 3 -1.96 6.86 -12.67
CA LYS A 3 -1.93 8.32 -12.50
C LYS A 3 -0.60 8.81 -11.92
N LEU A 4 0.48 8.03 -12.04
CA LEU A 4 1.80 8.47 -11.60
C LEU A 4 2.44 9.29 -12.71
N HIS A 5 2.81 10.53 -12.40
CA HIS A 5 3.50 11.38 -13.37
C HIS A 5 4.83 10.73 -13.79
N PRO A 6 5.22 10.77 -15.08
CA PRO A 6 6.44 10.10 -15.55
C PRO A 6 7.71 10.49 -14.78
N THR A 7 7.82 11.75 -14.35
CA THR A 7 8.96 12.19 -13.53
C THR A 7 8.97 11.54 -12.14
N THR A 8 7.81 11.33 -11.52
CA THR A 8 7.71 10.62 -10.23
C THR A 8 8.06 9.15 -10.39
N PHE A 9 7.65 8.54 -11.50
CA PHE A 9 8.04 7.17 -11.85
C PHE A 9 9.57 7.03 -11.95
N MET A 10 10.21 7.94 -12.70
CA MET A 10 11.65 7.93 -12.86
C MET A 10 12.38 8.15 -11.54
N LYS A 11 11.94 9.12 -10.72
CA LYS A 11 12.53 9.34 -9.39
C LYS A 11 12.45 8.11 -8.49
N LEU A 12 11.32 7.40 -8.49
CA LEU A 12 11.19 6.17 -7.73
C LEU A 12 12.13 5.09 -8.24
N ARG A 13 12.25 4.95 -9.56
CA ARG A 13 13.20 4.01 -10.18
C ARG A 13 14.64 4.36 -9.80
N ASP A 14 15.02 5.62 -9.86
CA ASP A 14 16.37 6.10 -9.52
C ASP A 14 16.69 5.83 -8.05
N GLU A 15 15.79 6.16 -7.12
CA GLU A 15 15.93 5.86 -5.69
C GLU A 15 16.15 4.36 -5.42
N LEU A 16 15.39 3.49 -6.10
CA LEU A 16 15.52 2.05 -5.96
C LEU A 16 16.84 1.52 -6.54
N MET A 17 17.37 2.16 -7.59
CA MET A 17 18.66 1.81 -8.19
C MET A 17 19.85 2.29 -7.35
N GLU A 18 19.80 3.53 -6.85
CA GLU A 18 20.84 4.11 -5.98
C GLU A 18 21.03 3.30 -4.70
N ARG A 19 19.94 2.75 -4.15
CA ARG A 19 19.97 1.85 -2.99
C ARG A 19 20.27 0.40 -3.34
N TYR A 20 20.55 0.11 -4.61
CA TYR A 20 20.81 -1.24 -5.14
C TYR A 20 19.70 -2.26 -4.90
N LEU A 21 18.46 -1.81 -4.72
CA LEU A 21 17.30 -2.68 -4.46
C LEU A 21 16.76 -3.29 -5.76
N ILE A 22 16.88 -2.54 -6.86
CA ILE A 22 16.67 -3.04 -8.22
C ILE A 22 17.88 -2.66 -9.09
N ARG A 23 18.11 -3.44 -10.14
CA ARG A 23 19.17 -3.22 -11.14
C ARG A 23 18.69 -3.77 -12.46
N ASP A 24 19.23 -3.23 -13.54
CA ASP A 24 19.04 -3.80 -14.87
C ASP A 24 19.50 -5.25 -14.88
N SER A 25 18.77 -6.09 -15.60
CA SER A 25 19.19 -7.44 -15.94
C SER A 25 19.37 -7.53 -17.45
N CYS A 26 19.98 -8.62 -17.93
CA CYS A 26 20.17 -8.85 -19.36
C CYS A 26 18.86 -8.88 -20.16
N TYR A 27 17.72 -9.20 -19.53
CA TYR A 27 16.44 -9.36 -20.20
C TYR A 27 15.35 -8.37 -19.77
N VAL A 28 15.49 -7.73 -18.61
CA VAL A 28 14.48 -6.83 -18.04
C VAL A 28 15.16 -5.64 -17.35
N THR A 29 14.90 -4.43 -17.85
CA THR A 29 15.45 -3.18 -17.31
C THR A 29 14.82 -2.81 -15.97
N ALA A 30 15.47 -2.02 -15.13
CA ALA A 30 14.93 -1.54 -13.86
C ALA A 30 13.62 -0.75 -14.05
N THR A 31 13.54 0.03 -15.13
CA THR A 31 12.32 0.71 -15.58
C THR A 31 11.20 -0.28 -15.85
N GLU A 32 11.47 -1.33 -16.61
CA GLU A 32 10.50 -2.37 -16.93
C GLU A 32 10.10 -3.20 -15.70
N GLN A 33 11.05 -3.51 -14.81
CA GLN A 33 10.77 -4.19 -13.54
C GLN A 33 9.77 -3.39 -12.70
N LEU A 34 9.99 -2.08 -12.56
CA LEU A 34 9.06 -1.18 -11.86
C LEU A 34 7.72 -1.07 -12.61
N GLY A 35 7.76 -1.02 -13.94
CA GLY A 35 6.57 -0.99 -14.80
C GLY A 35 5.68 -2.23 -14.62
N ILE A 36 6.27 -3.43 -14.63
CA ILE A 36 5.60 -4.71 -14.37
C ILE A 36 4.93 -4.67 -13.00
N PHE A 37 5.67 -4.27 -11.96
CA PHE A 37 5.13 -4.19 -10.60
C PHE A 37 3.96 -3.22 -10.51
N MET A 38 4.12 -2.01 -11.04
CA MET A 38 3.04 -1.03 -11.03
C MET A 38 1.83 -1.61 -11.73
N TYR A 39 1.98 -2.09 -12.96
CA TYR A 39 0.90 -2.69 -13.75
C TYR A 39 0.14 -3.80 -13.02
N ALA A 40 0.86 -4.71 -12.37
CA ALA A 40 0.25 -5.75 -11.55
C ALA A 40 -0.59 -5.17 -10.39
N MET A 41 -0.05 -4.18 -9.66
CA MET A 41 -0.70 -3.61 -8.49
C MET A 41 -1.91 -2.72 -8.80
N GLY A 42 -1.90 -1.99 -9.92
CA GLY A 42 -2.98 -1.05 -10.20
C GLY A 42 -4.06 -1.55 -11.14
N HIS A 43 -3.87 -2.68 -11.84
CA HIS A 43 -4.90 -3.18 -12.75
C HIS A 43 -5.59 -4.46 -12.28
N GLY A 44 -5.16 -5.11 -11.20
CA GLY A 44 -5.83 -6.34 -10.71
C GLY A 44 -6.02 -7.41 -11.80
N VAL A 45 -5.17 -7.34 -12.83
CA VAL A 45 -5.31 -8.06 -14.08
C VAL A 45 -4.81 -9.48 -13.92
N ALA A 46 -5.46 -10.40 -14.64
CA ALA A 46 -5.02 -11.78 -14.70
C ALA A 46 -3.57 -11.87 -15.20
N SER A 47 -2.81 -12.82 -14.66
CA SER A 47 -1.39 -12.99 -14.99
C SER A 47 -1.13 -13.16 -16.49
N GLY A 48 -2.06 -13.76 -17.24
CA GLY A 48 -1.96 -13.92 -18.69
C GLY A 48 -1.91 -12.59 -19.45
N ALA A 49 -2.78 -11.63 -19.09
CA ALA A 49 -2.79 -10.31 -19.71
C ALA A 49 -1.50 -9.51 -19.44
N MET A 50 -0.87 -9.73 -18.29
CA MET A 50 0.45 -9.15 -18.00
C MET A 50 1.55 -9.78 -18.85
N CYS A 51 1.51 -11.11 -19.03
CA CYS A 51 2.48 -11.82 -19.87
C CYS A 51 2.40 -11.33 -21.32
N GLU A 52 1.19 -11.14 -21.84
CA GLU A 52 0.96 -10.60 -23.18
C GLU A 52 1.41 -9.14 -23.29
N HIS A 53 1.10 -8.29 -22.30
CA HIS A 53 1.47 -6.88 -22.38
C HIS A 53 2.99 -6.66 -22.38
N PHE A 54 3.71 -7.37 -21.52
CA PHE A 54 5.16 -7.22 -21.38
C PHE A 54 5.95 -8.24 -22.21
N GLN A 55 5.29 -9.15 -22.92
CA GLN A 55 5.92 -10.20 -23.72
C GLN A 55 6.92 -11.06 -22.92
N HIS A 56 6.57 -11.34 -21.66
CA HIS A 56 7.39 -12.12 -20.73
C HIS A 56 6.62 -13.29 -20.18
N SER A 57 7.35 -14.34 -19.78
CA SER A 57 6.75 -15.49 -19.11
C SER A 57 6.12 -15.11 -17.77
N SER A 58 5.12 -15.88 -17.34
CA SER A 58 4.47 -15.72 -16.03
C SER A 58 5.45 -15.81 -14.87
N GLU A 59 6.51 -16.61 -15.02
CA GLU A 59 7.61 -16.71 -14.07
C GLU A 59 8.38 -15.38 -13.98
N THR A 60 8.71 -14.78 -15.12
CA THR A 60 9.44 -13.50 -15.18
C THR A 60 8.61 -12.38 -14.56
N ILE A 61 7.33 -12.30 -14.90
CA ILE A 61 6.38 -11.37 -14.29
C ILE A 61 6.35 -11.55 -12.76
N SER A 62 6.10 -12.77 -12.29
CA SER A 62 6.00 -13.07 -10.86
C SER A 62 7.30 -12.78 -10.10
N LYS A 63 8.45 -13.07 -10.72
CA LYS A 63 9.78 -12.79 -10.17
C LYS A 63 9.98 -11.29 -9.96
N HIS A 64 9.65 -10.47 -10.95
CA HIS A 64 9.87 -9.03 -10.87
C HIS A 64 8.85 -8.32 -9.98
N VAL A 65 7.59 -8.73 -9.98
CA VAL A 65 6.60 -8.26 -8.99
C VAL A 65 7.13 -8.53 -7.58
N ARG A 66 7.51 -9.77 -7.27
CA ARG A 66 8.03 -10.13 -5.94
C ARG A 66 9.28 -9.33 -5.57
N LYS A 67 10.21 -9.15 -6.52
CA LYS A 67 11.46 -8.40 -6.30
C LYS A 67 11.17 -6.94 -5.94
N VAL A 68 10.32 -6.27 -6.70
CA VAL A 68 9.97 -4.85 -6.46
C VAL A 68 9.14 -4.70 -5.19
N THR A 69 8.23 -5.62 -4.88
CA THR A 69 7.50 -5.62 -3.59
C THR A 69 8.46 -5.67 -2.42
N LYS A 70 9.46 -6.56 -2.44
CA LYS A 70 10.47 -6.65 -1.37
C LYS A 70 11.32 -5.39 -1.27
N ALA A 71 11.72 -4.83 -2.41
CA ALA A 71 12.46 -3.57 -2.47
C ALA A 71 11.67 -2.44 -1.80
N LEU A 72 10.41 -2.24 -2.17
CA LEU A 72 9.55 -1.20 -1.58
C LEU A 72 9.27 -1.46 -0.09
N ALA A 73 9.05 -2.72 0.30
CA ALA A 73 8.87 -3.08 1.71
C ALA A 73 10.12 -2.75 2.55
N SER A 74 11.33 -2.86 1.99
CA SER A 74 12.55 -2.46 2.70
C SER A 74 12.65 -0.94 2.91
N LEU A 75 12.03 -0.15 2.04
CA LEU A 75 11.99 1.32 2.17
C LEU A 75 11.03 1.78 3.29
N HIS A 76 10.11 0.91 3.73
CA HIS A 76 9.16 1.23 4.79
C HIS A 76 9.84 1.87 6.01
N PHE A 77 10.92 1.25 6.50
CA PHE A 77 11.62 1.73 7.71
C PHE A 77 12.29 3.09 7.56
N ILE A 78 12.54 3.53 6.31
CA ILE A 78 13.20 4.80 6.03
C ILE A 78 12.18 5.94 5.96
N TYR A 79 11.06 5.70 5.27
CA TYR A 79 10.09 6.76 4.96
C TYR A 79 8.85 6.74 5.84
N ILE A 80 8.46 5.59 6.39
CA ILE A 80 7.30 5.45 7.25
C ILE A 80 7.78 5.43 8.69
N LYS A 81 7.66 6.59 9.35
CA LYS A 81 7.95 6.76 10.77
C LYS A 81 6.63 6.87 11.51
N LEU A 82 6.43 6.00 12.50
CA LEU A 82 5.30 6.16 13.41
C LEU A 82 5.55 7.39 14.29
N PRO A 83 4.51 8.19 14.57
CA PRO A 83 4.60 9.25 15.55
C PRO A 83 4.93 8.67 16.94
N SER A 84 5.65 9.44 17.74
CA SER A 84 5.87 9.16 19.15
C SER A 84 4.62 9.47 19.97
N LEU A 85 4.50 8.87 21.16
CA LEU A 85 3.48 9.21 22.16
C LEU A 85 3.48 10.70 22.55
N THR A 86 4.63 11.37 22.36
CA THR A 86 4.83 12.78 22.68
C THR A 86 4.54 13.71 21.51
N ASP A 87 4.32 13.17 20.31
CA ASP A 87 4.07 13.99 19.13
C ASP A 87 2.68 14.63 19.23
N PRO A 88 2.54 15.91 18.83
CA PRO A 88 1.26 16.57 18.88
C PRO A 88 0.29 15.97 17.87
N VAL A 89 -0.99 15.93 18.25
CA VAL A 89 -2.09 15.50 17.37
C VAL A 89 -2.03 16.28 16.06
N HIS A 90 -2.05 15.56 14.93
CA HIS A 90 -1.99 16.17 13.62
C HIS A 90 -3.10 17.24 13.44
N PRO A 91 -2.82 18.44 12.88
CA PRO A 91 -3.78 19.54 12.81
C PRO A 91 -5.12 19.17 12.16
N ARG A 92 -5.12 18.33 11.13
CA ARG A 92 -6.36 17.82 10.50
C ARG A 92 -7.26 17.04 11.45
N ILE A 93 -6.70 16.35 12.43
CA ILE A 93 -7.47 15.64 13.45
C ILE A 93 -7.91 16.67 14.50
N ARG A 94 -6.96 17.45 15.02
CA ARG A 94 -7.19 18.43 16.11
C ARG A 94 -8.27 19.47 15.78
N HIS A 95 -8.39 19.89 14.52
CA HIS A 95 -9.30 20.97 14.10
C HIS A 95 -10.61 20.47 13.45
N ASP A 96 -10.87 19.17 13.49
CA ASP A 96 -12.09 18.58 12.91
C ASP A 96 -12.86 17.82 14.00
N ASP A 97 -14.04 18.33 14.36
CA ASP A 97 -14.90 17.75 15.41
C ASP A 97 -15.40 16.34 15.07
N ARG A 98 -15.28 15.91 13.81
CA ARG A 98 -15.57 14.52 13.41
C ARG A 98 -14.49 13.55 13.87
N PHE A 99 -13.25 14.03 14.03
CA PHE A 99 -12.09 13.21 14.39
C PHE A 99 -11.64 13.47 15.84
N TYR A 100 -11.67 14.70 16.31
CA TYR A 100 -11.37 15.04 17.70
C TYR A 100 -12.66 15.05 18.53
N PRO A 101 -12.71 14.43 19.73
CA PRO A 101 -11.59 13.87 20.49
C PRO A 101 -11.30 12.39 20.22
N TYR A 102 -12.04 11.71 19.35
CA TYR A 102 -11.99 10.25 19.17
C TYR A 102 -10.59 9.72 18.78
N PHE A 103 -9.83 10.49 18.01
CA PHE A 103 -8.48 10.13 17.55
C PHE A 103 -7.37 10.96 18.21
N LYS A 104 -7.63 11.62 19.34
CA LYS A 104 -6.64 12.52 19.97
C LYS A 104 -5.35 11.80 20.42
N ASP A 105 -5.44 10.51 20.77
CA ASP A 105 -4.29 9.70 21.21
C ASP A 105 -3.94 8.61 20.17
N ALA A 106 -4.38 8.76 18.92
CA ALA A 106 -4.14 7.79 17.86
C ALA A 106 -2.71 7.92 17.31
N ILE A 107 -1.90 6.87 17.49
CA ILE A 107 -0.49 6.82 17.08
C ILE A 107 -0.32 6.09 15.73
N GLY A 108 -1.34 5.38 15.29
CA GLY A 108 -1.30 4.62 14.05
C GLY A 108 -2.68 4.10 13.66
N ALA A 109 -2.72 3.42 12.52
CA ALA A 109 -3.91 2.68 12.14
C ALA A 109 -4.08 1.49 13.09
N ILE A 110 -5.25 1.40 13.72
CA ILE A 110 -5.72 0.12 14.26
C ILE A 110 -6.03 -0.71 13.00
N ASP A 111 -5.18 -1.70 12.69
CA ASP A 111 -5.53 -2.72 11.70
C ASP A 111 -6.91 -3.26 12.07
N GLY A 112 -7.81 -3.43 11.09
CA GLY A 112 -9.26 -3.54 11.21
C GLY A 112 -9.75 -4.59 12.21
N THR A 113 -9.55 -4.32 13.49
CA THR A 113 -9.88 -5.19 14.60
C THR A 113 -11.32 -4.87 14.93
N HIS A 114 -12.22 -5.72 14.44
CA HIS A 114 -13.62 -5.69 14.81
C HIS A 114 -13.73 -5.92 16.32
N VAL A 115 -13.91 -4.85 17.10
CA VAL A 115 -14.14 -4.92 18.54
C VAL A 115 -15.59 -5.34 18.76
N PRO A 116 -15.89 -6.46 19.43
CA PRO A 116 -17.27 -6.85 19.69
C PRO A 116 -18.02 -5.74 20.42
N THR A 117 -19.19 -5.33 19.90
CA THR A 117 -20.01 -4.29 20.52
C THR A 117 -21.31 -4.85 21.08
N HIS A 118 -21.66 -4.46 22.31
CA HIS A 118 -22.92 -4.80 22.94
C HIS A 118 -23.91 -3.64 22.75
N ILE A 119 -24.76 -3.76 21.73
CA ILE A 119 -25.81 -2.78 21.40
C ILE A 119 -27.18 -3.45 21.38
N LEU A 120 -28.23 -2.64 21.64
CA LEU A 120 -29.62 -3.07 21.62
C LEU A 120 -30.00 -3.71 20.28
N ARG A 121 -30.78 -4.79 20.35
CA ARG A 121 -31.14 -5.65 19.21
C ARG A 121 -31.68 -4.89 18.00
N GLU A 122 -32.46 -3.84 18.26
CA GLU A 122 -33.07 -2.98 17.25
C GLU A 122 -32.05 -2.16 16.44
N LYS A 123 -30.86 -1.88 17.02
CA LYS A 123 -29.80 -1.10 16.38
C LYS A 123 -28.71 -1.99 15.76
N GLN A 124 -28.71 -3.29 16.04
CA GLN A 124 -27.65 -4.24 15.62
C GLN A 124 -27.45 -4.32 14.12
N ALA A 125 -28.51 -4.14 13.31
CA ALA A 125 -28.42 -4.25 11.85
C ALA A 125 -27.38 -3.31 11.23
N ARG A 126 -27.11 -2.16 11.86
CA ARG A 126 -26.17 -1.15 11.35
C ARG A 126 -24.70 -1.41 11.71
N TYR A 127 -24.45 -2.31 12.66
CA TYR A 127 -23.12 -2.59 13.22
C TYR A 127 -22.72 -4.05 13.02
N ARG A 128 -23.35 -4.75 12.07
CA ARG A 128 -22.93 -6.08 11.66
C ARG A 128 -21.84 -5.99 10.62
N ASN A 129 -20.76 -6.70 10.85
CA ASN A 129 -19.71 -6.89 9.86
C ASN A 129 -20.09 -8.00 8.87
N ARG A 130 -19.25 -8.22 7.85
CA ARG A 130 -19.42 -9.26 6.82
C ARG A 130 -19.52 -10.69 7.38
N LYS A 131 -19.09 -10.91 8.63
CA LYS A 131 -19.16 -12.21 9.34
C LYS A 131 -20.39 -12.30 10.25
N GLU A 132 -21.37 -11.40 10.12
CA GLU A 132 -22.58 -11.31 10.95
C GLU A 132 -22.29 -11.04 12.44
N VAL A 133 -21.07 -10.65 12.79
CA VAL A 133 -20.71 -10.28 14.16
C VAL A 133 -21.02 -8.80 14.36
N VAL A 134 -21.60 -8.49 15.51
CA VAL A 134 -21.86 -7.11 15.94
C VAL A 134 -20.54 -6.51 16.45
N SER A 135 -19.96 -5.59 15.68
CA SER A 135 -18.62 -5.00 15.90
C SER A 135 -18.48 -3.65 15.23
#